data_AF-C9ST91-F1
#
_entry.id   AF-C9ST91-F1
#
_cell.length_a   1.000
_cell.length_b   1.000
_cell.length_c   1.000
_cell.angle_alpha   90.00
_cell.angle_beta   90.00
_cell.angle_gamma   90.00
#
_symmetry.space_group_name_H-M   'P 1'
#
loop_
_entity.id
_entity.type
_entity.pdbx_description
1 polymer ?
#
loop_
_entity_poly.entity_id
_entity_poly.type
_entity_poly.pdbx_seq_one_letter_code
_entity_poly.pdbx_strand_id
1 'polypeptide(L)' 'MIKPKIVLLIFVSGKIVLTGAKVREEIYQAFEMIYPVLQDFRKV' A
#
# COMPACT_ATOMS: atom_id res chain seq x y z
N MET A 1 -5.97 -10.95 -13.04
CA MET A 1 -4.71 -10.19 -12.92
C MET A 1 -4.96 -9.03 -11.98
N ILE A 2 -4.20 -8.90 -10.89
CA ILE A 2 -4.27 -7.73 -10.00
C ILE A 2 -3.37 -6.64 -10.60
N LYS A 3 -3.90 -5.44 -10.78
CA LYS A 3 -3.15 -4.26 -11.23
C LYS A 3 -3.43 -3.09 -10.26
N PRO A 4 -2.41 -2.29 -9.89
CA PRO A 4 -0.99 -2.42 -10.25
C PRO A 4 -0.30 -3.59 -9.50
N LYS A 5 0.74 -4.18 -10.10
CA LYS A 5 1.50 -5.27 -9.46
C LYS A 5 2.57 -4.68 -8.53
N ILE A 6 2.15 -4.32 -7.32
CA ILE A 6 2.99 -3.71 -6.29
C ILE A 6 3.20 -4.67 -5.13
N VAL A 7 4.39 -4.63 -4.52
CA VAL A 7 4.70 -5.29 -3.26
C VAL A 7 4.68 -4.24 -2.15
N LEU A 8 3.98 -4.54 -1.05
CA LEU A 8 3.88 -3.68 0.12
C LEU A 8 4.57 -4.36 1.31
N LEU A 9 5.44 -3.63 2.01
CA LEU A 9 5.99 -4.01 3.31
C LEU A 9 5.39 -3.09 4.37
N ILE A 10 4.55 -3.64 5.24
CA ILE A 10 3.81 -2.89 6.26
C ILE A 10 4.46 -3.15 7.62
N PHE A 11 4.82 -2.10 8.34
CA PHE A 11 5.39 -2.17 9.67
C PHE A 11 4.34 -1.86 10.73
N VAL A 12 4.45 -2.49 11.91
CA VAL A 12 3.54 -2.26 13.05
C VAL A 12 3.52 -0.81 13.55
N SER A 13 4.52 0.00 13.18
CA SER A 13 4.58 1.44 13.45
C SER A 13 3.68 2.28 12.54
N GLY A 14 3.00 1.67 11.56
CA GLY A 14 2.21 2.36 10.53
C GLY A 14 3.03 2.86 9.34
N LYS A 15 4.36 2.69 9.35
CA LYS A 15 5.22 2.95 8.19
C LYS A 15 5.01 1.88 7.12
N ILE A 16 5.10 2.27 5.86
CA ILE A 16 4.88 1.38 4.71
C ILE A 16 5.95 1.64 3.66
N VAL A 17 6.48 0.57 3.06
CA VAL A 17 7.31 0.64 1.86
C VAL A 17 6.51 0.02 0.71
N LEU A 18 6.39 0.78 -0.38
CA LEU A 18 5.79 0.33 -1.64
C LEU A 18 6.89 0.18 -2.68
N THR A 19 6.95 -0.96 -3.36
CA THR A 19 7.97 -1.25 -4.38
C THR A 19 7.42 -2.04 -5.56
N GLY A 20 8.15 -2.04 -6.68
CA GLY A 20 7.76 -2.70 -7.92
C GLY A 20 6.97 -1.83 -8.90
N ALA A 21 6.75 -0.56 -8.58
CA ALA A 21 6.15 0.41 -9.49
C ALA A 21 7.11 0.81 -10.61
N LYS A 22 6.58 0.97 -11.83
CA LYS A 22 7.29 1.52 -12.99
C LYS A 22 7.07 3.02 -13.13
N VAL A 23 5.93 3.51 -12.66
CA VAL A 23 5.56 4.93 -12.65
C VAL A 23 5.00 5.31 -11.29
N ARG A 24 5.10 6.59 -10.93
CA ARG A 24 4.73 7.07 -9.60
C ARG A 24 3.23 6.91 -9.32
N GLU A 25 2.41 7.00 -10.34
CA GLU A 25 0.96 6.86 -10.27
C GLU A 25 0.54 5.49 -9.75
N GLU A 26 1.30 4.42 -10.03
CA GLU A 26 1.04 3.07 -9.50
C GLU A 26 1.24 3.00 -7.98
N ILE A 27 2.15 3.81 -7.43
CA ILE A 27 2.36 3.91 -5.97
C ILE A 27 1.13 4.53 -5.32
N TYR A 28 0.61 5.63 -5.88
CA TYR A 28 -0.58 6.29 -5.36
C TYR A 28 -1.80 5.39 -5.42
N GLN A 29 -2.02 4.72 -6.57
CA GLN A 29 -3.13 3.78 -6.74
C GLN A 29 -3.05 2.61 -5.75
N ALA A 30 -1.87 2.01 -5.57
CA ALA A 30 -1.69 0.92 -4.61
C ALA A 30 -1.94 1.38 -3.17
N PHE A 31 -1.51 2.60 -2.82
CA PHE A 31 -1.76 3.16 -1.49
C PHE A 31 -3.26 3.42 -1.26
N GLU A 32 -3.97 4.02 -2.22
CA GLU A 32 -5.42 4.25 -2.09
C GLU A 32 -6.21 2.95 -1.95
N MET A 33 -5.80 1.87 -2.62
CA MET A 33 -6.44 0.56 -2.49
C MET A 33 -6.25 -0.06 -1.09
N ILE A 34 -5.07 0.07 -0.49
CA ILE A 34 -4.78 -0.58 0.80
C ILE A 34 -5.20 0.29 2.00
N TYR A 35 -5.27 1.61 1.83
CA TYR A 35 -5.52 2.55 2.93
C TYR A 35 -6.79 2.26 3.75
N PRO A 36 -7.95 1.93 3.15
CA PRO A 36 -9.13 1.55 3.92
C PRO A 36 -8.90 0.32 4.80
N VAL A 37 -8.23 -0.71 4.26
CA VAL A 37 -7.90 -1.93 5.00
C VAL A 37 -7.00 -1.60 6.20
N LEU A 38 -6.02 -0.72 6.03
CA LEU A 38 -5.14 -0.31 7.13
C LEU A 38 -5.90 0.42 8.24
N GLN A 39 -6.93 1.20 7.90
CA GLN A 39 -7.80 1.85 8.89
C GLN A 39 -8.59 0.83 9.71
N ASP A 40 -9.08 -0.24 9.09
CA ASP A 40 -9.82 -1.30 9.79
C ASP A 40 -8.98 -2.03 10.84
N PHE A 41 -7.65 -2.11 10.62
CA PHE A 41 -6.70 -2.73 11.57
C PHE A 41 -5.91 -1.71 12.40
N ARG A 42 -6.32 -0.44 12.40
CA ARG A 42 -5.67 0.60 13.20
C ARG A 42 -5.83 0.26 14.69
N LYS A 43 -4.71 0.09 15.39
CA LYS A 43 -4.70 -0.07 16.84
C LYS A 43 -5.03 1.28 17.51
N VAL A 44 -5.95 1.24 18.48
CA VAL A 44 -6.32 2.35 19.36
C VAL A 44 -5.42 2.36 20.59
#